data_AF-A0A428PXQ3-F1
#
_entry.id   AF-A0A428PXQ3-F1
#
_cell.length_a   1.000
_cell.length_b   1.000
_cell.length_c   1.000
_cell.angle_alpha   90.00
_cell.angle_beta   90.00
_cell.angle_gamma   90.00
#
_symmetry.space_group_name_H-M   'P 1'
#
loop_
_entity.id
_entity.type
_entity.pdbx_description
1 polymer ?
#
loop_
_entity_poly.entity_id
_entity_poly.type
_entity_poly.pdbx_seq_one_letter_code
_entity_poly.pdbx_strand_id
1 'polypeptide(L)'
;MKAATFSSSLMWFSRKTAAFTAAAVFCVIFSLVMLHQYSESLPQITWRPSYASPSQNGLGIDLDTPVCSEARNIVSEDIWAESRRKYQHLRNDKFTLVISTYKRPDSLNATLTLVLSEYIPTLHEVVVVWNEVNTTAPTDFISEHNVRVRFRVSPRNSLNMKLWADPEIRTQGILLSDDDCHYEPSDMGFIFNYWKEHAQDRIVGAFPRSYTIGEDGQYKYSFARGWDRYSMILTGLAFAHISYLDYYSSDDPLMIDIRDMIDEKFNCEDIALNYMVSMLTCKPPIQVVGLIHPINAGGKHGISTKKGHIGKRHSCVDGFANMMGYMPLKNETFYVHRGRQK
;
A
#
# COMPACT_ATOMS: atom_id res chain seq x y z
N MET A 1 74.05 -54.91 -3.21
CA MET A 1 72.61 -55.23 -3.12
C MET A 1 71.83 -53.95 -2.87
N LYS A 2 70.67 -53.82 -3.52
CA LYS A 2 69.98 -52.57 -3.85
C LYS A 2 69.63 -51.67 -2.65
N ALA A 3 70.09 -50.42 -2.74
CA ALA A 3 69.47 -49.26 -2.11
C ALA A 3 68.42 -48.69 -3.09
N ALA A 4 67.17 -48.51 -2.65
CA ALA A 4 66.20 -47.57 -3.22
C ALA A 4 64.88 -47.62 -2.43
N THR A 5 64.14 -46.50 -2.50
CA THR A 5 62.72 -46.33 -2.15
C THR A 5 62.33 -46.24 -0.67
N PHE A 6 62.79 -45.21 0.03
CA PHE A 6 61.98 -44.65 1.15
C PHE A 6 62.00 -43.11 1.25
N SER A 7 62.67 -42.41 0.33
CA SER A 7 62.80 -40.93 0.37
C SER A 7 61.82 -40.19 -0.56
N SER A 8 61.29 -40.83 -1.61
CA SER A 8 60.50 -40.15 -2.66
C SER A 8 59.03 -39.90 -2.30
N SER A 9 58.42 -40.68 -1.41
CA SER A 9 56.98 -40.57 -1.08
C SER A 9 56.68 -39.42 -0.12
N LEU A 10 57.54 -39.17 0.87
CA LEU A 10 57.36 -38.07 1.84
C LEU A 10 57.56 -36.69 1.20
N MET A 11 58.54 -36.54 0.30
CA MET A 11 58.78 -35.29 -0.44
C MET A 11 57.67 -34.99 -1.47
N TRP A 12 57.00 -36.01 -2.01
CA TRP A 12 55.89 -35.81 -2.96
C TRP A 12 54.60 -35.35 -2.26
N PHE A 13 54.34 -35.86 -1.05
CA PHE A 13 53.20 -35.43 -0.24
C PHE A 13 53.34 -33.99 0.29
N SER A 14 54.55 -33.56 0.69
CA SER A 14 54.76 -32.19 1.18
C SER A 14 54.70 -31.14 0.05
N ARG A 15 55.15 -31.49 -1.16
CA ARG A 15 55.06 -30.60 -2.33
C ARG A 15 53.62 -30.39 -2.81
N LYS A 16 52.77 -31.42 -2.77
CA LYS A 16 51.35 -31.30 -3.15
C LYS A 16 50.54 -30.51 -2.14
N THR A 17 50.76 -30.72 -0.85
CA THR A 17 50.09 -29.94 0.20
C THR A 17 50.51 -28.47 0.16
N ALA A 18 51.80 -28.17 -0.02
CA ALA A 18 52.29 -26.80 -0.20
C ALA A 18 51.72 -26.10 -1.45
N ALA A 19 51.61 -26.81 -2.57
CA ALA A 19 51.02 -26.28 -3.80
C ALA A 19 49.51 -25.99 -3.66
N PHE A 20 48.76 -26.88 -2.97
CA PHE A 20 47.34 -26.66 -2.69
C PHE A 20 47.11 -25.48 -1.74
N THR A 21 47.93 -25.33 -0.69
CA THR A 21 47.85 -24.18 0.22
C THR A 21 48.22 -22.87 -0.49
N ALA A 22 49.23 -22.88 -1.36
CA ALA A 22 49.61 -21.70 -2.13
C ALA A 22 48.52 -21.28 -3.13
N ALA A 23 47.89 -22.23 -3.82
CA ALA A 23 46.78 -21.96 -4.72
C ALA A 23 45.53 -21.43 -3.99
N ALA A 24 45.20 -21.97 -2.82
CA ALA A 24 44.08 -21.50 -2.01
C ALA A 24 44.31 -20.06 -1.50
N VAL A 25 45.52 -19.76 -1.01
CA VAL A 25 45.88 -18.40 -0.58
C VAL A 25 45.84 -17.43 -1.76
N PHE A 26 46.33 -17.83 -2.93
CA PHE A 26 46.28 -16.99 -4.13
C PHE A 26 44.84 -16.71 -4.58
N CYS A 27 43.94 -17.70 -4.56
CA CYS A 27 42.52 -17.50 -4.86
C CYS A 27 41.83 -16.53 -3.88
N VAL A 28 42.13 -16.62 -2.57
CA VAL A 28 41.55 -15.73 -1.57
C VAL A 28 42.06 -14.30 -1.74
N ILE A 29 43.37 -14.12 -1.95
CA ILE A 29 43.96 -12.80 -2.20
C ILE A 29 43.42 -12.21 -3.49
N PHE A 30 43.34 -12.98 -4.57
CA PHE A 30 42.79 -12.53 -5.84
C PHE A 30 41.31 -12.13 -5.73
N SER A 31 40.51 -12.89 -4.97
CA SER A 31 39.11 -12.56 -4.72
C SER A 31 38.96 -11.26 -3.91
N LEU A 32 39.82 -11.05 -2.91
CA LEU A 32 39.82 -9.83 -2.10
C LEU A 32 40.27 -8.60 -2.92
N VAL A 33 41.28 -8.75 -3.79
CA VAL A 33 41.74 -7.68 -4.69
C VAL A 33 40.65 -7.33 -5.71
N MET A 34 39.96 -8.32 -6.27
CA MET A 34 38.82 -8.09 -7.17
C MET A 34 37.65 -7.41 -6.47
N LEU A 35 37.32 -7.81 -5.24
CA LEU A 35 36.30 -7.15 -4.40
C LEU A 35 36.68 -5.69 -4.09
N HIS A 36 37.96 -5.42 -3.82
CA HIS A 36 38.44 -4.08 -3.53
C HIS A 36 38.37 -3.17 -4.77
N GLN A 37 38.85 -3.66 -5.93
CA GLN A 37 38.74 -2.94 -7.20
C GLN A 37 37.29 -2.70 -7.63
N TYR A 38 36.39 -3.66 -7.38
CA TYR A 38 34.97 -3.44 -7.65
C TYR A 38 34.38 -2.34 -6.76
N SER A 39 34.80 -2.26 -5.49
CA SER A 39 34.32 -1.22 -4.56
C SER A 39 34.76 0.20 -4.97
N GLU A 40 35.94 0.35 -5.58
CA GLU A 40 36.44 1.65 -6.05
C GLU A 40 35.81 2.10 -7.38
N SER A 41 35.24 1.17 -8.15
CA SER A 41 34.55 1.46 -9.43
C SER A 41 33.06 1.81 -9.31
N LEU A 42 32.48 1.77 -8.11
CA LEU A 42 31.09 2.17 -7.93
C LEU A 42 30.98 3.70 -8.00
N PRO A 43 30.15 4.26 -8.91
CA PRO A 43 29.94 5.69 -8.96
C PRO A 43 29.42 6.18 -7.61
N GLN A 44 30.08 7.18 -7.05
CA GLN A 44 29.63 7.88 -5.85
C GLN A 44 28.33 8.63 -6.19
N ILE A 45 27.19 7.94 -6.07
CA ILE A 45 25.87 8.55 -6.17
C ILE A 45 25.72 9.45 -4.95
N THR A 46 26.06 10.73 -5.11
CA THR A 46 25.72 11.75 -4.14
C THR A 46 24.23 12.01 -4.25
N TRP A 47 23.46 11.37 -3.37
CA TRP A 47 22.07 11.72 -3.14
C TRP A 47 22.04 13.16 -2.63
N ARG A 48 21.76 14.13 -3.51
CA ARG A 48 21.19 15.41 -3.09
C ARG A 48 19.69 15.21 -3.04
N PRO A 49 19.09 14.98 -1.86
CA PRO A 49 17.65 15.07 -1.75
C PRO A 49 17.26 16.52 -2.04
N SER A 50 16.54 16.74 -3.13
CA SER A 50 15.80 17.98 -3.34
C SER A 50 14.62 17.96 -2.37
N TYR A 51 14.89 18.25 -1.10
CA TYR A 51 13.83 18.50 -0.14
C TYR A 51 13.20 19.84 -0.50
N ALA A 52 12.05 19.82 -1.17
CA ALA A 52 11.10 20.89 -0.98
C ALA A 52 10.72 20.87 0.51
N SER A 53 10.98 21.97 1.21
CA SER A 53 10.57 22.13 2.61
C SER A 53 9.08 21.79 2.74
N PRO A 54 8.67 20.92 3.67
CA PRO A 54 7.28 20.82 4.07
C PRO A 54 6.81 22.20 4.54
N SER A 55 5.61 22.61 4.15
CA SER A 55 4.99 23.80 4.71
C SER A 55 4.89 23.63 6.23
N GLN A 56 5.27 24.67 6.97
CA GLN A 56 5.30 24.66 8.44
C GLN A 56 3.91 24.74 9.10
N ASN A 57 2.83 24.57 8.33
CA ASN A 57 1.49 24.44 8.88
C ASN A 57 1.13 22.97 8.96
N GLY A 58 1.81 22.25 9.86
CA GLY A 58 1.35 20.94 10.27
C GLY A 58 -0.01 21.10 10.93
N LEU A 59 -1.05 20.49 10.33
CA LEU A 59 -2.28 19.95 10.92
C LEU A 59 -3.37 19.88 9.84
N GLY A 60 -3.61 18.69 9.30
CA GLY A 60 -4.74 18.38 8.42
C GLY A 60 -4.47 18.59 6.93
N ILE A 61 -5.29 17.95 6.09
CA ILE A 61 -5.35 18.26 4.66
C ILE A 61 -5.56 19.77 4.53
N ASP A 62 -4.62 20.45 3.86
CA ASP A 62 -4.71 21.88 3.58
C ASP A 62 -6.09 22.20 2.98
N LEU A 63 -6.82 23.11 3.63
CA LEU A 63 -8.12 23.59 3.13
C LEU A 63 -7.96 24.28 1.77
N ASP A 64 -6.75 24.68 1.41
CA ASP A 64 -6.43 25.28 0.11
C ASP A 64 -5.83 24.28 -0.89
N THR A 65 -5.96 22.96 -0.65
CA THR A 65 -5.53 21.94 -1.62
C THR A 65 -6.18 22.22 -2.98
N PRO A 66 -5.41 22.53 -4.03
CA PRO A 66 -5.96 22.97 -5.29
C PRO A 66 -6.63 21.80 -6.01
N VAL A 67 -7.88 22.00 -6.41
CA VAL A 67 -8.54 21.14 -7.40
C VAL A 67 -7.89 21.35 -8.76
N CYS A 68 -7.74 20.26 -9.53
CA CYS A 68 -7.08 20.33 -10.83
C CYS A 68 -7.83 21.28 -11.75
N SER A 69 -7.10 21.98 -12.62
CA SER A 69 -7.70 22.88 -13.60
C SER A 69 -8.81 22.18 -14.40
N GLU A 70 -8.58 20.93 -14.74
CA GLU A 70 -9.47 20.03 -15.47
C GLU A 70 -10.65 19.55 -14.61
N ALA A 71 -10.53 19.61 -13.28
CA ALA A 71 -11.52 19.15 -12.31
C ALA A 71 -12.48 20.25 -11.79
N ARG A 72 -12.18 21.53 -12.03
CA ARG A 72 -12.91 22.68 -11.44
C ARG A 72 -14.42 22.71 -11.70
N ASN A 73 -14.88 22.08 -12.79
CA ASN A 73 -16.31 22.04 -13.14
C ASN A 73 -16.96 20.69 -12.80
N ILE A 74 -16.22 19.77 -12.20
CA ILE A 74 -16.65 18.40 -11.89
C ILE A 74 -16.74 18.21 -10.39
N VAL A 75 -15.79 18.77 -9.64
CA VAL A 75 -15.77 18.67 -8.18
C VAL A 75 -16.85 19.56 -7.57
N SER A 76 -17.69 18.98 -6.73
CA SER A 76 -18.56 19.74 -5.84
C SER A 76 -17.74 20.33 -4.68
N GLU A 77 -17.18 21.52 -4.90
CA GLU A 77 -16.30 22.20 -3.94
C GLU A 77 -16.94 22.39 -2.56
N ASP A 78 -18.24 22.65 -2.50
CA ASP A 78 -18.96 22.82 -1.23
C ASP A 78 -18.98 21.52 -0.40
N ILE A 79 -19.30 20.39 -1.05
CA ILE A 79 -19.29 19.06 -0.42
C ILE A 79 -17.86 18.72 0.01
N TRP A 80 -16.87 18.97 -0.85
CA TRP A 80 -15.47 18.70 -0.50
C TRP A 80 -14.97 19.56 0.67
N ALA A 81 -15.32 20.83 0.70
CA ALA A 81 -15.00 21.74 1.80
C ALA A 81 -15.71 21.35 3.10
N GLU A 82 -16.96 20.87 3.02
CA GLU A 82 -17.67 20.31 4.18
C GLU A 82 -17.00 19.03 4.70
N SER A 83 -16.72 18.06 3.84
CA SER A 83 -16.04 16.81 4.21
C SER A 83 -14.71 17.06 4.89
N ARG A 84 -13.92 18.06 4.44
CA ARG A 84 -12.66 18.41 5.11
C ARG A 84 -12.89 19.03 6.49
N ARG A 85 -13.79 20.00 6.62
CA ARG A 85 -14.10 20.68 7.89
C ARG A 85 -14.66 19.71 8.94
N LYS A 86 -15.54 18.80 8.52
CA LYS A 86 -16.24 17.83 9.37
C LYS A 86 -15.30 17.04 10.28
N TYR A 87 -14.10 16.68 9.82
CA TYR A 87 -13.19 15.79 10.56
C TYR A 87 -11.95 16.47 11.15
N GLN A 88 -11.84 17.80 11.09
CA GLN A 88 -10.68 18.53 11.64
C GLN A 88 -10.49 18.30 13.15
N HIS A 89 -11.58 18.04 13.86
CA HIS A 89 -11.58 17.79 15.30
C HIS A 89 -11.17 16.36 15.69
N LEU A 90 -11.07 15.42 14.74
CA LEU A 90 -10.69 14.05 15.00
C LEU A 90 -9.20 13.91 15.31
N ARG A 91 -8.84 12.81 15.99
CA ARG A 91 -7.45 12.50 16.34
C ARG A 91 -6.59 12.30 15.10
N ASN A 92 -5.41 12.91 15.10
CA ASN A 92 -4.42 12.76 14.03
C ASN A 92 -3.12 12.09 14.50
N ASP A 93 -3.03 11.77 15.79
CA ASP A 93 -1.92 11.06 16.42
C ASP A 93 -2.10 9.52 16.37
N LYS A 94 -3.28 9.06 15.96
CA LYS A 94 -3.66 7.65 15.82
C LYS A 94 -4.44 7.40 14.53
N PHE A 95 -4.58 6.12 14.17
CA PHE A 95 -5.38 5.66 13.05
C PHE A 95 -6.37 4.56 13.43
N THR A 96 -7.42 4.41 12.61
CA THR A 96 -8.35 3.28 12.64
C THR A 96 -8.01 2.32 11.50
N LEU A 97 -7.92 1.03 11.80
CA LEU A 97 -7.83 -0.03 10.78
C LEU A 97 -9.23 -0.48 10.38
N VAL A 98 -9.56 -0.41 9.10
CA VAL A 98 -10.84 -0.87 8.54
C VAL A 98 -10.59 -2.10 7.69
N ILE A 99 -11.12 -3.26 8.11
CA ILE A 99 -10.94 -4.54 7.42
C ILE A 99 -12.28 -4.96 6.80
N SER A 100 -12.31 -5.14 5.47
CA SER A 100 -13.49 -5.69 4.80
C SER A 100 -13.44 -7.21 4.73
N THR A 101 -14.54 -7.87 5.11
CA THR A 101 -14.64 -9.33 5.06
C THR A 101 -15.98 -9.82 4.48
N TYR A 102 -15.93 -10.99 3.83
CA TYR A 102 -17.10 -11.70 3.34
C TYR A 102 -16.78 -13.20 3.16
N LYS A 103 -17.42 -14.06 3.94
CA LYS A 103 -17.32 -15.53 3.89
C LYS A 103 -15.89 -16.05 4.00
N ARG A 104 -15.06 -15.38 4.81
CA ARG A 104 -13.64 -15.71 5.02
C ARG A 104 -13.24 -15.57 6.50
N PRO A 105 -13.93 -16.25 7.43
CA PRO A 105 -13.63 -16.15 8.86
C PRO A 105 -12.19 -16.55 9.19
N ASP A 106 -11.63 -17.57 8.52
CA ASP A 106 -10.24 -18.00 8.78
C ASP A 106 -9.21 -16.94 8.38
N SER A 107 -9.42 -16.28 7.23
CA SER A 107 -8.55 -15.21 6.75
C SER A 107 -8.62 -14.00 7.68
N LEU A 108 -9.84 -13.58 8.03
CA LEU A 108 -10.07 -12.51 8.98
C LEU A 108 -9.40 -12.81 10.32
N ASN A 109 -9.59 -14.01 10.87
CA ASN A 109 -9.01 -14.41 12.14
C ASN A 109 -7.48 -14.41 12.09
N ALA A 110 -6.88 -14.90 11.01
CA ALA A 110 -5.42 -14.87 10.83
C ALA A 110 -4.90 -13.42 10.81
N THR A 111 -5.55 -12.55 10.03
CA THR A 111 -5.20 -11.12 9.94
C THR A 111 -5.36 -10.40 11.27
N LEU A 112 -6.49 -10.60 11.98
CA LEU A 112 -6.72 -10.02 13.31
C LEU A 112 -5.71 -10.53 14.34
N THR A 113 -5.44 -11.84 14.37
CA THR A 113 -4.47 -12.44 15.30
C THR A 113 -3.09 -11.81 15.13
N LEU A 114 -2.66 -11.60 13.88
CA LEU A 114 -1.36 -11.02 13.62
C LEU A 114 -1.33 -9.52 13.92
N VAL A 115 -2.29 -8.73 13.43
CA VAL A 115 -2.31 -7.27 13.67
C VAL A 115 -2.40 -6.95 15.17
N LEU A 116 -3.08 -7.79 15.94
CA LEU A 116 -3.27 -7.63 17.38
C LEU A 116 -2.24 -8.41 18.21
N SER A 117 -1.20 -9.01 17.61
CA SER A 117 -0.18 -9.76 18.34
C SER A 117 0.73 -8.85 19.16
N GLU A 118 0.94 -7.62 18.71
CA GLU A 118 1.83 -6.64 19.32
C GLU A 118 1.11 -5.34 19.67
N TYR A 119 1.63 -4.62 20.66
CA TYR A 119 1.16 -3.28 20.99
C TYR A 119 1.60 -2.28 19.91
N ILE A 120 0.63 -1.70 19.20
CA ILE A 120 0.87 -0.64 18.21
C ILE A 120 0.38 0.69 18.80
N PRO A 121 1.27 1.59 19.27
CA PRO A 121 0.87 2.81 19.99
C PRO A 121 -0.10 3.72 19.22
N THR A 122 0.05 3.75 17.90
CA THR A 122 -0.72 4.60 16.99
C THR A 122 -2.02 3.96 16.51
N LEU A 123 -2.30 2.69 16.82
CA LEU A 123 -3.58 2.05 16.51
C LEU A 123 -4.63 2.49 17.55
N HIS A 124 -5.77 3.01 17.08
CA HIS A 124 -6.87 3.43 17.96
C HIS A 124 -7.92 2.33 18.12
N GLU A 125 -8.40 1.79 17.00
CA GLU A 125 -9.44 0.77 16.93
C GLU A 125 -9.31 -0.02 15.62
N VAL A 126 -9.95 -1.19 15.60
CA VAL A 126 -10.17 -1.98 14.39
C VAL A 126 -11.67 -2.04 14.13
N VAL A 127 -12.08 -1.68 12.91
CA VAL A 127 -13.45 -1.80 12.43
C VAL A 127 -13.49 -2.89 11.37
N VAL A 128 -14.19 -3.99 11.67
CA VAL A 128 -14.43 -5.06 10.71
C VAL A 128 -15.74 -4.77 9.99
N VAL A 129 -15.67 -4.50 8.69
CA VAL A 129 -16.83 -4.31 7.82
C VAL A 129 -17.38 -5.69 7.46
N TRP A 130 -18.49 -6.04 8.11
CA TRP A 130 -19.15 -7.33 7.97
C TRP A 130 -20.16 -7.28 6.82
N ASN A 131 -19.76 -7.77 5.64
CA ASN A 131 -20.59 -7.77 4.44
C ASN A 131 -21.51 -9.00 4.32
N GLU A 132 -21.48 -9.93 5.29
CA GLU A 132 -22.38 -11.08 5.31
C GLU A 132 -23.73 -10.72 5.93
N VAL A 133 -24.56 -9.97 5.19
CA VAL A 133 -25.81 -9.37 5.69
C VAL A 133 -26.86 -10.37 6.23
N ASN A 134 -26.74 -11.65 5.86
CA ASN A 134 -27.66 -12.71 6.27
C ASN A 134 -27.11 -13.56 7.43
N THR A 135 -25.96 -13.19 8.00
CA THR A 135 -25.36 -13.89 9.13
C THR A 135 -25.08 -12.92 10.26
N THR A 136 -25.26 -13.39 11.49
CA THR A 136 -24.95 -12.60 12.68
C THR A 136 -23.45 -12.33 12.73
N ALA A 137 -23.09 -11.04 12.80
CA ALA A 137 -21.71 -10.65 12.99
C ALA A 137 -21.20 -11.15 14.36
N PRO A 138 -19.88 -11.44 14.49
CA PRO A 138 -19.28 -11.67 15.78
C PRO A 138 -19.48 -10.47 16.73
N THR A 139 -19.39 -10.72 18.04
CA THR A 139 -19.51 -9.68 19.06
C THR A 139 -18.24 -8.82 19.10
N ASP A 140 -18.42 -7.51 19.29
CA ASP A 140 -17.33 -6.59 19.62
C ASP A 140 -16.49 -7.11 20.80
N PHE A 141 -15.18 -6.87 20.75
CA PHE A 141 -14.28 -7.23 21.85
C PHE A 141 -13.13 -6.22 21.99
N ILE A 142 -12.42 -6.32 23.11
CA ILE A 142 -11.20 -5.56 23.39
C ILE A 142 -10.02 -6.54 23.34
N SER A 143 -8.98 -6.22 22.58
CA SER A 143 -7.76 -7.04 22.52
C SER A 143 -6.92 -6.95 23.81
N GLU A 144 -5.93 -7.83 23.96
CA GLU A 144 -4.98 -7.80 25.09
C GLU A 144 -4.21 -6.47 25.18
N HIS A 145 -4.05 -5.79 24.04
CA HIS A 145 -3.39 -4.48 23.91
C HIS A 145 -4.35 -3.30 24.05
N ASN A 146 -5.56 -3.52 24.57
CA ASN A 146 -6.61 -2.52 24.79
C ASN A 146 -7.08 -1.81 23.51
N VAL A 147 -7.09 -2.54 22.38
CA VAL A 147 -7.63 -2.05 21.10
C VAL A 147 -9.05 -2.58 20.94
N ARG A 148 -10.02 -1.69 20.74
CA ARG A 148 -11.41 -2.09 20.44
C ARG A 148 -11.48 -2.67 19.04
N VAL A 149 -12.08 -3.85 18.91
CA VAL A 149 -12.47 -4.46 17.64
C VAL A 149 -13.99 -4.41 17.54
N ARG A 150 -14.50 -3.65 16.58
CA ARG A 150 -15.94 -3.46 16.35
C ARG A 150 -16.36 -4.08 15.03
N PHE A 151 -17.47 -4.83 15.05
CA PHE A 151 -18.06 -5.39 13.83
C PHE A 151 -19.16 -4.46 13.32
N ARG A 152 -18.90 -3.79 12.19
CA ARG A 152 -19.89 -2.95 11.51
C ARG A 152 -20.63 -3.76 10.47
N VAL A 153 -21.89 -4.07 10.74
CA VAL A 153 -22.77 -4.77 9.80
C VAL A 153 -23.12 -3.84 8.63
N SER A 154 -22.79 -4.27 7.41
CA SER A 154 -23.18 -3.54 6.22
C SER A 154 -24.68 -3.70 5.93
N PRO A 155 -25.36 -2.67 5.41
CA PRO A 155 -26.76 -2.79 4.98
C PRO A 155 -26.93 -3.68 3.75
N ARG A 156 -25.86 -3.86 2.96
CA ARG A 156 -25.82 -4.70 1.76
C ARG A 156 -24.41 -5.28 1.57
N ASN A 157 -24.32 -6.40 0.87
CA ASN A 157 -23.03 -6.92 0.42
C ASN A 157 -22.53 -6.06 -0.76
N SER A 158 -21.61 -5.13 -0.48
CA SER A 158 -21.06 -4.19 -1.45
C SER A 158 -19.61 -3.85 -1.11
N LEU A 159 -18.77 -3.71 -2.14
CA LEU A 159 -17.38 -3.28 -1.95
C LEU A 159 -17.28 -1.82 -1.49
N ASN A 160 -18.30 -1.00 -1.78
CA ASN A 160 -18.38 0.40 -1.35
C ASN A 160 -18.38 0.52 0.19
N MET A 161 -18.83 -0.52 0.90
CA MET A 161 -18.95 -0.49 2.37
C MET A 161 -17.62 -0.40 3.08
N LYS A 162 -16.49 -0.78 2.44
CA LYS A 162 -15.14 -0.56 2.98
C LYS A 162 -14.80 0.94 3.04
N LEU A 163 -15.33 1.73 2.12
CA LEU A 163 -15.05 3.17 1.96
C LEU A 163 -16.09 4.07 2.63
N TRP A 164 -17.08 3.50 3.33
CA TRP A 164 -18.10 4.28 4.03
C TRP A 164 -17.52 5.07 5.21
N ALA A 165 -17.84 6.36 5.26
CA ALA A 165 -17.48 7.26 6.35
C ALA A 165 -18.26 6.95 7.63
N ASP A 166 -17.67 6.12 8.48
CA ASP A 166 -18.25 5.72 9.75
C ASP A 166 -18.40 6.91 10.71
N PRO A 167 -19.60 7.22 11.22
CA PRO A 167 -19.77 8.28 12.21
C PRO A 167 -19.20 7.91 13.60
N GLU A 168 -18.89 6.64 13.87
CA GLU A 168 -18.25 6.22 15.13
C GLU A 168 -16.72 6.36 15.11
N ILE A 169 -16.09 6.47 13.94
CA ILE A 169 -14.63 6.60 13.85
C ILE A 169 -14.18 7.93 14.46
N ARG A 170 -13.04 7.89 15.16
CA ARG A 170 -12.48 9.04 15.90
C ARG A 170 -11.10 9.48 15.44
N THR A 171 -10.60 8.93 14.34
CA THR A 171 -9.29 9.27 13.76
C THR A 171 -9.40 9.83 12.36
N GLN A 172 -8.47 10.72 12.00
CA GLN A 172 -8.34 11.25 10.64
C GLN A 172 -7.74 10.22 9.68
N GLY A 173 -6.75 9.45 10.14
CA GLY A 173 -6.09 8.42 9.35
C GLY A 173 -6.83 7.10 9.39
N ILE A 174 -7.13 6.55 8.22
CA ILE A 174 -7.82 5.28 8.04
C ILE A 174 -6.91 4.35 7.26
N LEU A 175 -6.49 3.23 7.87
CA LEU A 175 -5.84 2.15 7.15
C LEU A 175 -6.92 1.22 6.59
N LEU A 176 -7.15 1.28 5.29
CA LEU A 176 -8.04 0.38 4.58
C LEU A 176 -7.32 -0.93 4.31
N SER A 177 -7.98 -2.05 4.59
CA SER A 177 -7.44 -3.39 4.41
C SER A 177 -8.47 -4.39 3.90
N ASP A 178 -8.00 -5.34 3.09
CA ASP A 178 -8.72 -6.59 2.87
C ASP A 178 -8.39 -7.59 4.00
N ASP A 179 -9.26 -8.58 4.22
CA ASP A 179 -9.13 -9.61 5.27
C ASP A 179 -8.01 -10.64 5.03
N ASP A 180 -7.26 -10.52 3.94
CA ASP A 180 -6.09 -11.33 3.57
C ASP A 180 -4.82 -10.49 3.32
N CYS A 181 -4.84 -9.23 3.74
CA CYS A 181 -3.75 -8.27 3.57
C CYS A 181 -3.38 -7.63 4.91
N HIS A 182 -2.08 -7.46 5.17
CA HIS A 182 -1.61 -6.71 6.33
C HIS A 182 -0.14 -6.29 6.18
N TYR A 183 0.24 -5.25 6.92
CA TYR A 183 1.64 -4.96 7.22
C TYR A 183 2.09 -5.81 8.43
N GLU A 184 3.40 -5.88 8.64
CA GLU A 184 3.91 -6.34 9.94
C GLU A 184 3.52 -5.33 11.03
N PRO A 185 3.03 -5.75 12.21
CA PRO A 185 2.69 -4.84 13.32
C PRO A 185 3.80 -3.83 13.64
N SER A 186 5.04 -4.30 13.67
CA SER A 186 6.23 -3.48 13.95
C SER A 186 6.52 -2.40 12.91
N ASP A 187 5.94 -2.49 11.69
CA ASP A 187 6.08 -1.51 10.61
C ASP A 187 4.93 -0.50 10.56
N MET A 188 3.77 -0.80 11.16
CA MET A 188 2.56 0.04 11.05
C MET A 188 2.78 1.46 11.58
N GLY A 189 3.54 1.60 12.67
CA GLY A 189 3.87 2.92 13.23
C GLY A 189 4.71 3.78 12.27
N PHE A 190 5.67 3.18 11.56
CA PHE A 190 6.48 3.89 10.55
C PHE A 190 5.62 4.38 9.39
N ILE A 191 4.77 3.49 8.85
CA ILE A 191 3.95 3.78 7.68
C ILE A 191 2.92 4.87 8.02
N PHE A 192 2.27 4.76 9.18
CA PHE A 192 1.33 5.78 9.66
C PHE A 192 2.02 7.13 9.86
N ASN A 193 3.19 7.17 10.52
CA ASN A 193 3.90 8.43 10.74
C ASN A 193 4.32 9.08 9.41
N TYR A 194 4.78 8.29 8.44
CA TYR A 194 5.07 8.81 7.11
C TYR A 194 3.83 9.43 6.45
N TRP A 195 2.69 8.73 6.47
CA TRP A 195 1.43 9.26 5.95
C TRP A 195 1.04 10.57 6.66
N LYS A 196 1.05 10.55 8.00
CA LYS A 196 0.67 11.68 8.85
C LYS A 196 1.54 12.92 8.59
N GLU A 197 2.84 12.75 8.38
CA GLU A 197 3.80 13.86 8.29
C GLU A 197 3.99 14.38 6.86
N HIS A 198 3.72 13.55 5.84
CA HIS A 198 4.11 13.88 4.46
C HIS A 198 3.03 13.67 3.40
N ALA A 199 1.93 13.00 3.72
CA ALA A 199 1.03 12.49 2.69
C ALA A 199 -0.43 12.35 3.13
N GLN A 200 -0.90 13.18 4.07
CA GLN A 200 -2.31 13.17 4.49
C GLN A 200 -3.28 13.50 3.35
N ASP A 201 -2.79 14.24 2.35
CA ASP A 201 -3.49 14.60 1.13
C ASP A 201 -3.43 13.51 0.04
N ARG A 202 -2.78 12.37 0.29
CA ARG A 202 -2.58 11.30 -0.69
C ARG A 202 -3.02 9.95 -0.13
N ILE A 203 -3.24 9.00 -1.04
CA ILE A 203 -3.33 7.59 -0.68
C ILE A 203 -1.90 7.07 -0.50
N VAL A 204 -1.64 6.38 0.62
CA VAL A 204 -0.34 5.78 0.94
C VAL A 204 -0.51 4.28 1.17
N GLY A 205 0.20 3.41 0.47
CA GLY A 205 0.02 1.97 0.70
C GLY A 205 0.98 1.04 -0.02
N ALA A 206 0.66 -0.25 0.02
CA ALA A 206 1.62 -1.31 -0.31
C ALA A 206 1.64 -1.71 -1.79
N PHE A 207 0.48 -1.72 -2.45
CA PHE A 207 0.28 -2.46 -3.69
C PHE A 207 0.08 -1.53 -4.89
N PRO A 208 1.15 -1.15 -5.61
CA PRO A 208 1.06 -0.24 -6.74
C PRO A 208 0.42 -0.90 -7.97
N ARG A 209 -0.36 -0.10 -8.69
CA ARG A 209 -0.95 -0.41 -10.00
C ARG A 209 -0.85 0.81 -10.90
N SER A 210 -1.13 0.61 -12.18
CA SER A 210 -1.06 1.67 -13.19
C SER A 210 -2.20 1.53 -14.19
N TYR A 211 -2.25 2.44 -15.15
CA TYR A 211 -3.05 2.30 -16.35
C TYR A 211 -2.15 2.41 -17.58
N THR A 212 -2.63 1.91 -18.71
CA THR A 212 -2.03 2.07 -20.03
C THR A 212 -3.11 2.53 -21.01
N ILE A 213 -2.71 2.97 -22.20
CA ILE A 213 -3.64 3.24 -23.30
C ILE A 213 -3.57 2.01 -24.22
N GLY A 214 -4.72 1.39 -24.48
CA GLY A 214 -4.83 0.28 -25.41
C GLY A 214 -4.68 0.73 -26.87
N GLU A 215 -4.50 -0.22 -27.77
CA GLU A 215 -4.47 0.06 -29.22
C GLU A 215 -5.78 0.67 -29.73
N ASP A 216 -6.88 0.41 -29.01
CA ASP A 216 -8.21 0.99 -29.23
C ASP A 216 -8.36 2.42 -28.69
N GLY A 217 -7.29 3.00 -28.13
CA GLY A 217 -7.30 4.33 -27.51
C GLY A 217 -7.95 4.37 -26.13
N GLN A 218 -8.49 3.26 -25.64
CA GLN A 218 -9.15 3.19 -24.33
C GLN A 218 -8.13 3.06 -23.20
N TYR A 219 -8.48 3.59 -22.03
CA TYR A 219 -7.64 3.39 -20.85
C TYR A 219 -7.84 1.99 -20.28
N LYS A 220 -6.74 1.27 -20.02
CA LYS A 220 -6.75 -0.10 -19.52
C LYS A 220 -6.01 -0.17 -18.19
N TYR A 221 -6.62 -0.83 -17.21
CA TYR A 221 -5.94 -1.23 -15.99
C TYR A 221 -4.66 -2.03 -16.29
N SER A 222 -3.58 -1.72 -15.60
CA SER A 222 -2.28 -2.37 -15.74
C SER A 222 -1.63 -2.65 -14.40
N PHE A 223 -0.77 -3.67 -14.39
CA PHE A 223 0.14 -3.88 -13.27
C PHE A 223 1.28 -2.86 -13.38
N ALA A 224 1.82 -2.40 -12.26
CA ALA A 224 3.03 -1.56 -12.24
C ALA A 224 4.30 -2.39 -12.57
N ARG A 225 4.31 -3.05 -13.72
CA ARG A 225 5.42 -3.91 -14.19
C ARG A 225 6.54 -3.01 -14.72
N GLY A 226 7.77 -3.28 -14.27
CA GLY A 226 8.96 -2.52 -14.65
C GLY A 226 9.35 -1.41 -13.67
N TRP A 227 8.56 -1.15 -12.62
CA TRP A 227 8.86 -0.16 -11.56
C TRP A 227 9.06 1.30 -12.00
N ASP A 228 8.98 1.61 -13.29
CA ASP A 228 9.26 2.96 -13.80
C ASP A 228 8.18 4.00 -13.45
N ARG A 229 6.93 3.57 -13.22
CA ARG A 229 5.85 4.43 -12.70
C ARG A 229 4.62 3.63 -12.26
N TYR A 230 3.87 4.20 -11.33
CA TYR A 230 2.54 3.75 -10.90
C TYR A 230 1.62 4.95 -10.73
N SER A 231 0.31 4.73 -10.73
CA SER A 231 -0.67 5.82 -10.62
C SER A 231 -1.80 5.49 -9.66
N MET A 232 -1.78 4.28 -9.08
CA MET A 232 -2.78 3.78 -8.17
C MET A 232 -2.11 2.96 -7.07
N ILE A 233 -2.70 2.98 -5.87
CA ILE A 233 -2.41 2.07 -4.77
C ILE A 233 -3.70 1.36 -4.40
N LEU A 234 -3.68 0.02 -4.36
CA LEU A 234 -4.88 -0.74 -4.00
C LEU A 234 -5.25 -0.52 -2.53
N THR A 235 -6.54 -0.31 -2.26
CA THR A 235 -7.10 -0.09 -0.91
C THR A 235 -7.20 -1.37 -0.08
N GLY A 236 -6.68 -2.48 -0.59
CA GLY A 236 -6.49 -3.71 0.18
C GLY A 236 -5.40 -3.58 1.24
N LEU A 237 -4.55 -2.55 1.17
CA LEU A 237 -3.64 -2.15 2.25
C LEU A 237 -3.13 -0.72 2.02
N ALA A 238 -3.94 0.28 2.37
CA ALA A 238 -3.63 1.68 2.13
C ALA A 238 -4.24 2.65 3.16
N PHE A 239 -3.46 3.63 3.59
CA PHE A 239 -3.89 4.80 4.31
C PHE A 239 -4.59 5.82 3.41
N ALA A 240 -5.70 6.35 3.90
CA ALA A 240 -6.38 7.51 3.35
C ALA A 240 -6.93 8.37 4.51
N HIS A 241 -7.17 9.65 4.23
CA HIS A 241 -7.86 10.54 5.16
C HIS A 241 -9.38 10.28 5.14
N ILE A 242 -10.03 10.31 6.29
CA ILE A 242 -11.48 10.06 6.42
C ILE A 242 -12.35 11.01 5.59
N SER A 243 -11.89 12.24 5.33
CA SER A 243 -12.64 13.19 4.47
C SER A 243 -12.80 12.68 3.04
N TYR A 244 -11.86 11.86 2.53
CA TYR A 244 -12.02 11.24 1.22
C TYR A 244 -13.12 10.19 1.22
N LEU A 245 -13.26 9.43 2.31
CA LEU A 245 -14.31 8.42 2.46
C LEU A 245 -15.68 9.10 2.60
N ASP A 246 -15.75 10.27 3.21
CA ASP A 246 -16.97 11.07 3.35
C ASP A 246 -17.40 11.69 2.02
N TYR A 247 -16.47 12.33 1.29
CA TYR A 247 -16.76 12.83 -0.06
C TYR A 247 -17.17 11.68 -0.99
N TYR A 248 -16.44 10.56 -0.94
CA TYR A 248 -16.79 9.34 -1.67
C TYR A 248 -18.19 8.82 -1.35
N SER A 249 -18.69 9.01 -0.12
CA SER A 249 -19.99 8.54 0.35
C SER A 249 -21.11 9.59 0.22
N SER A 250 -20.79 10.78 -0.26
CA SER A 250 -21.72 11.92 -0.35
C SER A 250 -22.78 11.77 -1.44
N ASP A 251 -23.75 12.69 -1.44
CA ASP A 251 -24.78 12.82 -2.48
C ASP A 251 -24.30 13.58 -3.73
N ASP A 252 -22.98 13.77 -3.89
CA ASP A 252 -22.39 14.25 -5.14
C ASP A 252 -22.81 13.32 -6.31
N PRO A 253 -23.43 13.84 -7.39
CA PRO A 253 -23.93 13.02 -8.49
C PRO A 253 -22.88 12.10 -9.12
N LEU A 254 -21.64 12.58 -9.29
CA LEU A 254 -20.56 11.76 -9.83
C LEU A 254 -20.20 10.63 -8.87
N MET A 255 -20.21 10.88 -7.56
CA MET A 255 -19.93 9.84 -6.56
C MET A 255 -21.05 8.80 -6.51
N ILE A 256 -22.31 9.19 -6.71
CA ILE A 256 -23.45 8.26 -6.87
C ILE A 256 -23.19 7.34 -8.06
N ASP A 257 -22.94 7.90 -9.25
CA ASP A 257 -22.71 7.14 -10.49
C ASP A 257 -21.52 6.16 -10.36
N ILE A 258 -20.44 6.60 -9.70
CA ILE A 258 -19.26 5.75 -9.44
C ILE A 258 -19.62 4.59 -8.52
N ARG A 259 -20.32 4.83 -7.41
CA ARG A 259 -20.73 3.78 -6.46
C ARG A 259 -21.68 2.77 -7.11
N ASP A 260 -22.60 3.24 -7.95
CA ASP A 260 -23.53 2.39 -8.69
C ASP A 260 -22.80 1.50 -9.69
N MET A 261 -21.82 2.04 -10.43
CA MET A 261 -20.97 1.23 -11.32
C MET A 261 -20.18 0.16 -10.56
N ILE A 262 -19.66 0.49 -9.36
CA ILE A 262 -18.94 -0.46 -8.52
C ILE A 262 -19.86 -1.58 -8.05
N ASP A 263 -21.08 -1.26 -7.65
CA ASP A 263 -22.07 -2.27 -7.23
C ASP A 263 -22.49 -3.17 -8.39
N GLU A 264 -22.70 -2.61 -9.59
CA GLU A 264 -23.01 -3.38 -10.81
C GLU A 264 -21.86 -4.34 -11.16
N LYS A 265 -20.61 -3.86 -11.11
CA LYS A 265 -19.44 -4.67 -11.48
C LYS A 265 -18.96 -5.57 -10.35
N PHE A 266 -19.30 -5.26 -9.11
CA PHE A 266 -18.73 -5.83 -7.89
C PHE A 266 -17.19 -5.83 -7.92
N ASN A 267 -16.60 -4.67 -8.22
CA ASN A 267 -15.15 -4.46 -8.37
C ASN A 267 -14.81 -2.95 -8.36
N CYS A 268 -13.53 -2.59 -8.30
CA CYS A 268 -12.99 -1.27 -8.63
C CYS A 268 -13.19 -0.13 -7.61
N GLU A 269 -13.59 -0.42 -6.38
CA GLU A 269 -13.65 0.60 -5.31
C GLU A 269 -12.26 1.20 -5.04
N ASP A 270 -11.22 0.38 -5.16
CA ASP A 270 -9.83 0.80 -5.05
C ASP A 270 -9.41 1.78 -6.16
N ILE A 271 -9.78 1.49 -7.41
CA ILE A 271 -9.52 2.35 -8.57
C ILE A 271 -10.27 3.67 -8.39
N ALA A 272 -11.56 3.62 -8.02
CA ALA A 272 -12.38 4.81 -7.83
C ALA A 272 -11.80 5.76 -6.79
N LEU A 273 -11.32 5.24 -5.66
CA LEU A 273 -10.70 6.08 -4.63
C LEU A 273 -9.45 6.78 -5.16
N ASN A 274 -8.61 6.11 -5.96
CA ASN A 274 -7.42 6.73 -6.56
C ASN A 274 -7.79 7.82 -7.58
N TYR A 275 -8.82 7.60 -8.40
CA TYR A 275 -9.34 8.60 -9.34
C TYR A 275 -9.82 9.84 -8.59
N MET A 276 -10.66 9.64 -7.59
CA MET A 276 -11.25 10.70 -6.78
C MET A 276 -10.18 11.51 -6.04
N VAL A 277 -9.25 10.85 -5.34
CA VAL A 277 -8.17 11.57 -4.64
C VAL A 277 -7.27 12.33 -5.61
N SER A 278 -6.92 11.74 -6.76
CA SER A 278 -6.10 12.43 -7.77
C SER A 278 -6.85 13.63 -8.38
N MET A 279 -8.16 13.52 -8.60
CA MET A 279 -9.01 14.61 -9.08
C MET A 279 -9.07 15.77 -8.08
N LEU A 280 -9.23 15.48 -6.79
CA LEU A 280 -9.36 16.48 -5.73
C LEU A 280 -8.03 17.18 -5.39
N THR A 281 -6.89 16.55 -5.67
CA THR A 281 -5.58 17.02 -5.16
C THR A 281 -4.51 17.24 -6.21
N CYS A 282 -4.70 16.73 -7.43
CA CYS A 282 -3.69 16.67 -8.48
C CYS A 282 -2.41 15.93 -8.10
N LYS A 283 -2.46 15.12 -7.06
CA LYS A 283 -1.29 14.40 -6.54
C LYS A 283 -1.45 12.90 -6.79
N PRO A 284 -0.35 12.23 -7.13
CA PRO A 284 -0.37 10.77 -7.23
C PRO A 284 -0.37 10.14 -5.83
N PRO A 285 -0.75 8.85 -5.71
CA PRO A 285 -0.56 8.10 -4.48
C PRO A 285 0.93 7.83 -4.22
N ILE A 286 1.30 7.41 -3.00
CA ILE A 286 2.67 6.98 -2.66
C ILE A 286 2.70 5.51 -2.22
N GLN A 287 3.62 4.75 -2.80
CA GLN A 287 3.97 3.43 -2.30
C GLN A 287 4.86 3.56 -1.06
N VAL A 288 4.39 2.99 0.05
CA VAL A 288 5.17 2.89 1.30
C VAL A 288 5.14 1.45 1.78
N VAL A 289 6.33 0.90 2.01
CA VAL A 289 6.53 -0.44 2.53
C VAL A 289 7.39 -0.42 3.78
N GLY A 290 7.08 -1.35 4.69
CA GLY A 290 7.82 -1.56 5.92
C GLY A 290 9.21 -2.18 5.69
N LEU A 291 9.85 -2.58 6.78
CA LEU A 291 11.06 -3.40 6.72
C LEU A 291 10.74 -4.81 6.25
N ILE A 292 9.58 -5.32 6.65
CA ILE A 292 9.04 -6.60 6.20
C ILE A 292 8.04 -6.34 5.08
N HIS A 293 8.13 -7.14 4.02
CA HIS A 293 7.22 -7.00 2.89
C HIS A 293 5.77 -7.28 3.34
N PRO A 294 4.82 -6.43 2.93
CA PRO A 294 3.42 -6.62 3.27
C PRO A 294 2.90 -7.94 2.69
N ILE A 295 2.03 -8.60 3.45
CA ILE A 295 1.40 -9.83 3.01
C ILE A 295 0.16 -9.51 2.20
N ASN A 296 0.00 -10.22 1.09
CA ASN A 296 -1.24 -10.36 0.35
C ASN A 296 -1.42 -11.86 0.10
N ALA A 297 -2.12 -12.54 1.00
CA ALA A 297 -2.20 -13.99 0.98
C ALA A 297 -3.06 -14.50 -0.19
N GLY A 298 -3.95 -13.64 -0.73
CA GLY A 298 -4.78 -13.92 -1.88
C GLY A 298 -5.63 -15.18 -1.70
N GLY A 299 -6.86 -15.04 -1.21
CA GLY A 299 -7.75 -16.19 -1.03
C GLY A 299 -7.89 -17.06 -2.28
N LYS A 300 -7.82 -18.40 -2.15
CA LYS A 300 -7.99 -19.37 -3.26
C LYS A 300 -9.26 -19.15 -4.10
N HIS A 301 -10.29 -18.56 -3.49
CA HIS A 301 -11.58 -18.22 -4.12
C HIS A 301 -11.88 -16.70 -4.10
N GLY A 302 -10.84 -15.87 -4.02
CA GLY A 302 -10.96 -14.42 -4.02
C GLY A 302 -11.56 -13.84 -5.32
N ILE A 303 -12.05 -12.60 -5.25
CA ILE A 303 -12.68 -11.92 -6.41
C ILE A 303 -11.69 -11.78 -7.58
N SER A 304 -10.40 -11.64 -7.27
CA SER A 304 -9.30 -11.51 -8.22
C SER A 304 -9.05 -12.77 -9.07
N THR A 305 -9.45 -13.96 -8.60
CA THR A 305 -9.23 -15.22 -9.31
C THR A 305 -10.37 -15.56 -10.30
N LYS A 306 -11.49 -14.82 -10.24
CA LYS A 306 -12.64 -15.05 -11.12
C LYS A 306 -12.35 -14.63 -12.56
N LYS A 307 -12.87 -15.40 -13.52
CA LYS A 307 -12.79 -15.07 -14.96
C LYS A 307 -13.40 -13.69 -15.21
N GLY A 308 -12.72 -12.88 -16.03
CA GLY A 308 -13.16 -11.52 -16.37
C GLY A 308 -12.83 -10.44 -15.34
N HIS A 309 -12.18 -10.77 -14.21
CA HIS A 309 -11.79 -9.78 -13.20
C HIS A 309 -11.00 -8.60 -13.79
N ILE A 310 -9.97 -8.88 -14.60
CA ILE A 310 -9.15 -7.84 -15.24
C ILE A 310 -9.96 -7.05 -16.29
N GLY A 311 -10.85 -7.71 -17.04
CA GLY A 311 -11.74 -7.04 -17.99
C GLY A 311 -12.67 -6.04 -17.31
N LYS A 312 -13.21 -6.38 -16.13
CA LYS A 312 -13.98 -5.43 -15.30
C LYS A 312 -13.13 -4.24 -14.89
N ARG A 313 -11.88 -4.47 -14.44
CA ARG A 313 -10.95 -3.38 -14.07
C ARG A 313 -10.60 -2.48 -15.26
N HIS A 314 -10.39 -3.04 -16.46
CA HIS A 314 -10.23 -2.22 -17.67
C HIS A 314 -11.44 -1.32 -17.90
N SER A 315 -12.65 -1.89 -17.82
CA SER A 315 -13.89 -1.14 -17.97
C SER A 315 -14.08 -0.04 -16.90
N CYS A 316 -13.59 -0.24 -15.67
CA CYS A 316 -13.64 0.79 -14.64
C CYS A 316 -12.67 1.94 -14.90
N VAL A 317 -11.43 1.64 -15.28
CA VAL A 317 -10.41 2.66 -15.61
C VAL A 317 -10.92 3.56 -16.74
N ASP A 318 -11.44 2.96 -17.81
CA ASP A 318 -12.01 3.72 -18.92
C ASP A 318 -13.30 4.45 -18.50
N GLY A 319 -14.21 3.75 -17.83
CA GLY A 319 -15.51 4.27 -17.40
C GLY A 319 -15.39 5.49 -16.48
N PHE A 320 -14.52 5.46 -15.47
CA PHE A 320 -14.32 6.59 -14.57
C PHE A 320 -13.68 7.79 -15.29
N ALA A 321 -12.75 7.56 -16.22
CA ALA A 321 -12.19 8.64 -17.03
C ALA A 321 -13.27 9.30 -17.91
N ASN A 322 -14.16 8.49 -18.49
CA ASN A 322 -15.28 9.00 -19.30
C ASN A 322 -16.31 9.77 -18.46
N MET A 323 -16.66 9.27 -17.27
CA MET A 323 -17.56 9.96 -16.32
C MET A 323 -16.99 11.32 -15.89
N MET A 324 -15.67 11.39 -15.65
CA MET A 324 -14.99 12.64 -15.30
C MET A 324 -14.65 13.50 -16.52
N GLY A 325 -14.75 12.99 -17.75
CA GLY A 325 -14.37 13.70 -18.97
C GLY A 325 -12.86 13.89 -19.19
N TYR A 326 -12.01 13.33 -18.32
CA TYR A 326 -10.54 13.33 -18.47
C TYR A 326 -9.89 12.23 -17.60
N MET A 327 -8.57 12.04 -17.73
CA MET A 327 -7.80 11.12 -16.89
C MET A 327 -7.20 11.86 -15.67
N PRO A 328 -7.74 11.69 -14.44
CA PRO A 328 -7.22 12.37 -13.25
C PRO A 328 -5.96 11.71 -12.69
N LEU A 329 -5.76 10.41 -12.92
CA LEU A 329 -4.65 9.67 -12.34
C LEU A 329 -3.31 10.29 -12.74
N LYS A 330 -2.46 10.54 -11.74
CA LYS A 330 -1.10 11.05 -11.93
C LYS A 330 -0.10 9.91 -11.75
N ASN A 331 0.92 9.87 -12.60
CA ASN A 331 2.01 8.93 -12.46
C ASN A 331 2.97 9.37 -11.35
N GLU A 332 3.52 8.40 -10.64
CA GLU A 332 4.54 8.54 -9.61
C GLU A 332 5.63 7.50 -9.83
N THR A 333 6.85 7.87 -9.48
CA THR A 333 8.05 7.03 -9.53
C THR A 333 8.73 6.93 -8.16
N PHE A 334 8.44 7.86 -7.27
CA PHE A 334 8.92 7.88 -5.90
C PHE A 334 8.27 6.77 -5.07
N TYR A 335 9.02 6.13 -4.19
CA TYR A 335 8.51 5.17 -3.21
C TYR A 335 9.34 5.23 -1.93
N VAL A 336 8.76 4.75 -0.83
CA VAL A 336 9.39 4.76 0.49
C VAL A 336 9.50 3.35 1.03
N HIS A 337 10.68 3.03 1.55
CA HIS A 337 10.96 1.77 2.23
C HIS A 337 11.57 2.05 3.59
N ARG A 338 11.11 1.38 4.65
CA ARG A 338 11.75 1.48 5.96
C ARG A 338 13.16 0.91 5.89
N GLY A 339 14.17 1.72 6.20
CA GLY A 339 15.56 1.25 6.29
C GLY A 339 15.78 0.35 7.52
N ARG A 340 16.81 -0.51 7.47
CA ARG A 340 17.34 -1.16 8.68
C ARG A 340 18.09 -0.12 9.51
N GLN A 341 17.73 0.05 10.77
CA GLN A 341 18.62 0.74 11.70
C GLN A 341 19.86 -0.15 11.88
N LYS A 342 21.04 0.40 11.56
CA LYS A 342 22.32 -0.30 11.70
C LYS A 342 22.83 -0.18 13.12
#